data_AF-A0A1M3LU54-F1
#
_entry.id   AF-A0A1M3LU54-F1
#
_cell.length_a   1.000
_cell.length_b   1.000
_cell.length_c   1.000
_cell.angle_alpha   90.00
_cell.angle_beta   90.00
_cell.angle_gamma   90.00
#
_symmetry.space_group_name_H-M   'P 1'
#
loop_
_entity.id
_entity.type
_entity.pdbx_description
1 polymer ?
#
loop_
_entity_poly.entity_id
_entity_poly.type
_entity_poly.pdbx_seq_one_letter_code
_entity_poly.pdbx_strand_id
1 'polypeptide(L)'
;MPAHFLLVGDETDLPVLQPLVSRLPVDAYGQIYLEVRDGMDAMIWPVPPGIQVTWLVRGDRHAARGDLAMRAVAAWIDEWMPEAMGEEQAPFVMWLGCRGNTRADAVFGDLGARIESRRAHPGAA
;
A
#
# COMPACT_ATOMS: atom_id res chain seq x y z
N MET A 1 -8.68 17.61 -4.06
CA MET A 1 -9.19 16.30 -3.62
C MET A 1 -8.23 15.74 -2.56
N PRO A 2 -8.71 15.12 -1.47
CA PRO A 2 -7.84 14.55 -0.44
C PRO A 2 -7.01 13.41 -1.03
N ALA A 3 -5.77 13.26 -0.56
CA ALA A 3 -4.89 12.22 -1.04
C ALA A 3 -5.41 10.83 -0.69
N HIS A 4 -5.16 9.85 -1.57
CA HIS A 4 -5.51 8.46 -1.32
C HIS A 4 -4.28 7.70 -0.80
N PHE A 5 -4.40 7.17 0.41
CA PHE A 5 -3.31 6.51 1.12
C PHE A 5 -3.28 5.01 0.83
N LEU A 6 -2.10 4.46 0.57
CA LEU A 6 -1.85 3.02 0.53
C LEU A 6 -0.65 2.70 1.43
N LEU A 7 -0.90 2.01 2.54
CA LEU A 7 0.14 1.61 3.49
C LEU A 7 0.21 0.08 3.54
N VAL A 8 1.36 -0.51 3.24
CA VAL A 8 1.49 -1.97 3.13
C VAL A 8 2.69 -2.45 3.91
N GLY A 9 2.53 -3.48 4.73
CA GLY A 9 3.65 -4.09 5.46
C GLY A 9 3.36 -5.50 5.95
N ASP A 10 4.34 -6.08 6.61
CA ASP A 10 4.23 -7.35 7.34
C ASP A 10 4.40 -7.16 8.86
N GLU A 11 4.41 -8.26 9.62
CA GLU A 11 4.60 -8.28 11.08
C GLU A 11 5.82 -7.48 11.55
N THR A 12 6.88 -7.41 10.73
CA THR A 12 8.11 -6.69 11.05
C THR A 12 8.00 -5.18 10.83
N ASP A 13 6.99 -4.75 10.09
CA ASP A 13 6.70 -3.34 9.78
C ASP A 13 5.76 -2.70 10.80
N LEU A 14 5.09 -3.49 11.66
CA LEU A 14 4.16 -2.99 12.68
C LEU A 14 4.75 -1.85 13.54
N PRO A 15 6.01 -1.92 14.03
CA PRO A 15 6.59 -0.85 14.83
C PRO A 15 6.74 0.48 14.08
N VAL A 16 6.81 0.46 12.74
CA VAL A 16 6.89 1.65 11.89
C VAL A 16 5.50 2.14 11.51
N LEU A 17 4.58 1.23 11.17
CA LEU A 17 3.25 1.56 10.70
C LEU A 17 2.32 2.07 11.81
N GLN A 18 2.38 1.51 13.01
CA GLN A 18 1.53 1.95 14.14
C GLN A 18 1.63 3.46 14.44
N PRO A 19 2.84 4.05 14.62
CA PRO A 19 2.95 5.49 14.85
C PRO A 19 2.62 6.32 13.61
N LEU A 20 2.81 5.78 12.39
CA LEU A 20 2.46 6.46 11.14
C LEU A 20 0.93 6.60 11.02
N VAL A 21 0.20 5.50 11.23
CA VAL A 21 -1.26 5.47 11.18
C VAL A 21 -1.89 6.42 12.19
N SER A 22 -1.32 6.50 13.39
CA SER A 22 -1.79 7.40 14.44
C SER A 22 -1.65 8.90 14.08
N ARG A 23 -0.91 9.23 13.01
CA ARG A 23 -0.68 10.59 12.52
C ARG A 23 -1.42 10.88 11.21
N LEU A 24 -2.23 9.96 10.73
CA LEU A 24 -3.02 10.19 9.53
C LEU A 24 -3.99 11.37 9.74
N PRO A 25 -4.20 12.21 8.71
CA PRO A 25 -5.25 13.23 8.74
C PRO A 25 -6.62 12.62 9.07
N VAL A 26 -7.47 13.38 9.76
CA VAL A 26 -8.83 12.91 10.14
C VAL A 26 -9.71 12.59 8.93
N ASP A 27 -9.43 13.24 7.80
CA ASP A 27 -10.09 13.06 6.50
C ASP A 27 -9.32 12.13 5.56
N ALA A 28 -8.31 11.40 6.07
CA ALA A 28 -7.56 10.45 5.26
C ALA A 28 -8.49 9.36 4.70
N TYR A 29 -8.25 9.03 3.44
CA TYR A 29 -8.97 8.01 2.69
C TYR A 29 -7.99 7.01 2.10
N GLY A 30 -8.29 5.71 2.17
CA GLY A 30 -7.45 4.70 1.54
C GLY A 30 -7.38 3.34 2.23
N GLN A 31 -6.31 2.59 1.94
CA GLN A 31 -6.16 1.19 2.33
C GLN A 31 -4.86 0.94 3.09
N ILE A 32 -4.94 0.04 4.07
CA ILE A 32 -3.82 -0.52 4.79
C ILE A 32 -3.85 -2.04 4.64
N TYR A 33 -2.78 -2.64 4.12
CA TYR A 33 -2.63 -4.09 4.02
C TYR A 33 -1.53 -4.55 4.97
N LEU A 34 -1.86 -5.45 5.89
CA LEU A 34 -0.92 -6.01 6.87
C LEU A 34 -0.87 -7.51 6.74
N GLU A 35 0.27 -8.04 6.31
CA GLU A 35 0.47 -9.47 6.21
C GLU A 35 0.96 -10.06 7.54
N VAL A 36 0.27 -11.10 8.01
CA VAL A 36 0.59 -11.82 9.24
C VAL A 36 0.64 -13.33 9.01
N ARG A 37 1.43 -14.03 9.80
CA ARG A 37 1.59 -15.50 9.75
C ARG A 37 0.28 -16.18 10.09
N ASP A 38 -0.35 -15.76 11.18
CA ASP A 38 -1.61 -16.29 11.68
C ASP A 38 -2.55 -15.16 12.17
N GLY A 39 -3.84 -15.47 12.29
CA GLY A 39 -4.87 -14.48 12.61
C GLY A 39 -4.93 -14.06 14.09
N MET A 40 -4.08 -14.60 14.97
CA MET A 40 -4.10 -14.24 16.39
C MET A 40 -3.54 -12.84 16.65
N ASP A 41 -2.78 -12.28 15.70
CA ASP A 41 -2.11 -10.97 15.80
C ASP A 41 -2.95 -9.80 15.22
N ALA A 42 -4.18 -10.05 14.76
CA ALA A 42 -5.04 -9.00 14.21
C ALA A 42 -5.52 -8.05 15.33
N MET A 43 -4.93 -6.86 15.39
CA MET A 43 -5.25 -5.81 16.36
C MET A 43 -6.25 -4.79 15.79
N ILE A 44 -7.04 -4.18 16.66
CA ILE A 44 -7.84 -3.01 16.27
C ILE A 44 -6.89 -1.81 16.16
N TRP A 45 -6.80 -1.21 14.97
CA TRP A 45 -6.00 -0.01 14.73
C TRP A 45 -6.88 1.24 14.80
N PRO A 46 -6.48 2.30 15.52
CA PRO A 46 -7.19 3.57 15.54
C PRO A 46 -6.94 4.32 14.22
N VAL A 47 -7.74 4.02 13.20
CA VAL A 47 -7.68 4.65 11.88
C VAL A 47 -8.83 5.64 11.68
N PRO A 48 -8.63 6.68 10.85
CA PRO A 48 -9.73 7.53 10.38
C PRO A 48 -10.84 6.73 9.68
N PRO A 49 -12.10 7.20 9.65
CA PRO A 49 -13.23 6.47 9.06
C PRO A 49 -13.06 6.14 7.56
N GLY A 50 -12.27 6.94 6.83
CA GLY A 50 -11.99 6.73 5.41
C GLY A 50 -10.90 5.68 5.13
N ILE A 51 -10.26 5.14 6.17
CA ILE A 51 -9.16 4.18 6.04
C ILE A 51 -9.65 2.77 6.37
N GLN A 52 -9.37 1.83 5.47
CA GLN A 52 -9.68 0.41 5.66
C GLN A 52 -8.42 -0.40 5.96
N VAL A 53 -8.42 -1.17 7.04
CA VAL A 53 -7.33 -2.09 7.40
C VAL A 53 -7.72 -3.51 7.02
N THR A 54 -6.90 -4.13 6.18
CA THR A 54 -7.06 -5.52 5.73
C THR A 54 -5.89 -6.36 6.21
N TRP A 55 -6.20 -7.38 7.01
CA TRP A 55 -5.24 -8.36 7.50
C TRP A 55 -5.12 -9.52 6.50
N LEU A 56 -3.92 -9.74 5.98
CA LEU A 56 -3.60 -10.79 5.01
C LEU A 56 -2.95 -11.96 5.76
N VAL A 57 -3.74 -12.96 6.13
CA VAL A 57 -3.26 -14.13 6.87
C VAL A 57 -2.59 -15.13 5.92
N ARG A 58 -1.29 -15.40 6.10
CA ARG A 58 -0.56 -16.38 5.29
C ARG A 58 -1.08 -17.80 5.45
N GLY A 59 -1.32 -18.25 6.69
CA GLY A 59 -1.86 -19.58 7.00
C GLY A 59 -0.90 -20.75 6.75
N ASP A 60 0.01 -20.65 5.78
CA ASP A 60 1.07 -21.62 5.49
C ASP A 60 2.43 -21.10 5.98
N ARG A 61 3.13 -21.92 6.78
CA ARG A 61 4.48 -21.64 7.29
C ARG A 61 5.56 -21.59 6.19
N HIS A 62 5.28 -22.16 5.03
CA HIS A 62 6.19 -22.17 3.88
C HIS A 62 5.92 -21.06 2.87
N ALA A 63 4.80 -20.34 3.02
CA ALA A 63 4.52 -19.18 2.18
C ALA A 63 5.54 -18.08 2.44
N ALA A 64 6.07 -17.49 1.37
CA ALA A 64 7.01 -16.39 1.45
C ALA A 64 6.36 -15.16 2.11
N ARG A 65 7.03 -14.60 3.11
CA ARG A 65 6.60 -13.37 3.79
C ARG A 65 6.63 -12.19 2.83
N GLY A 66 5.54 -11.42 2.74
CA GLY A 66 5.35 -10.27 1.87
C GLY A 66 4.66 -10.59 0.54
N ASP A 67 4.45 -11.87 0.21
CA ASP A 67 3.87 -12.24 -1.08
C ASP A 67 2.38 -11.89 -1.20
N LEU A 68 1.61 -12.00 -0.12
CA LEU A 68 0.20 -11.60 -0.12
C LEU A 68 0.10 -10.08 -0.14
N ALA A 69 0.94 -9.40 0.65
CA ALA A 69 1.04 -7.95 0.65
C ALA A 69 1.30 -7.40 -0.76
N MET A 70 2.27 -7.96 -1.49
CA MET A 70 2.60 -7.48 -2.84
C MET A 70 1.53 -7.83 -3.88
N ARG A 71 0.80 -8.94 -3.71
CA ARG A 71 -0.38 -9.22 -4.55
C ARG A 71 -1.47 -8.18 -4.34
N ALA A 72 -1.71 -7.77 -3.09
CA ALA A 72 -2.68 -6.72 -2.77
C ALA A 72 -2.26 -5.37 -3.39
N VAL A 73 -0.96 -5.01 -3.32
CA VAL A 73 -0.44 -3.79 -3.97
C VAL A 73 -0.67 -3.83 -5.47
N ALA A 74 -0.32 -4.94 -6.15
CA ALA A 74 -0.52 -5.05 -7.59
C ALA A 74 -1.99 -4.89 -8.00
N ALA A 75 -2.90 -5.58 -7.31
CA ALA A 75 -4.33 -5.46 -7.56
C ALA A 75 -4.84 -4.03 -7.32
N TRP A 76 -4.38 -3.39 -6.24
CA TRP A 76 -4.74 -2.01 -5.93
C TRP A 76 -4.25 -1.04 -7.02
N ILE A 77 -3.01 -1.22 -7.50
CA ILE A 77 -2.45 -0.38 -8.58
C ILE A 77 -3.25 -0.55 -9.88
N ASP A 78 -3.64 -1.77 -10.22
CA ASP A 78 -4.42 -2.03 -11.44
C ASP A 78 -5.82 -1.40 -11.38
N GLU A 79 -6.43 -1.37 -10.20
CA GLU A 79 -7.76 -0.78 -9.99
C GLU A 79 -7.71 0.76 -9.89
N TRP A 80 -6.78 1.30 -9.10
CA TRP A 80 -6.77 2.71 -8.71
C TRP A 80 -5.81 3.58 -9.53
N MET A 81 -4.91 2.98 -10.32
CA MET A 81 -3.98 3.71 -11.19
C MET A 81 -4.03 3.26 -12.67
N PRO A 82 -5.20 3.27 -13.33
CA PRO A 82 -5.26 2.91 -14.75
C PRO A 82 -4.42 3.87 -15.61
N GLU A 83 -3.91 3.37 -16.74
CA GLU A 83 -3.07 4.15 -17.67
C GLU A 83 -3.78 5.40 -18.21
N ALA A 84 -5.11 5.34 -18.36
CA ALA A 84 -5.97 6.43 -18.84
C ALA A 84 -6.44 7.40 -17.73
N MET A 85 -5.55 7.78 -16.82
CA MET A 85 -5.84 8.75 -15.77
C MET A 85 -5.83 10.19 -16.33
N GLY A 86 -6.92 10.94 -16.15
CA GLY A 86 -6.96 12.38 -16.39
C GLY A 86 -6.23 13.19 -15.31
N GLU A 87 -5.91 14.45 -15.59
CA GLU A 87 -5.18 15.38 -14.69
C GLU A 87 -5.89 15.66 -13.36
N GLU A 88 -7.19 15.35 -13.25
CA GLU A 88 -8.06 15.77 -12.15
C GLU A 88 -8.12 14.80 -10.96
N GLN A 89 -7.28 13.75 -10.93
CA GLN A 89 -7.27 12.79 -9.83
C GLN A 89 -6.46 13.26 -8.61
N ALA A 90 -6.92 12.83 -7.43
CA ALA A 90 -6.23 13.07 -6.18
C ALA A 90 -4.82 12.45 -6.20
N PRO A 91 -3.83 13.08 -5.53
CA PRO A 91 -2.53 12.47 -5.37
C PRO A 91 -2.62 11.22 -4.49
N PHE A 92 -1.76 10.23 -4.76
CA PHE A 92 -1.61 9.06 -3.91
C PHE A 92 -0.42 9.23 -2.96
N VAL A 93 -0.56 8.73 -1.73
CA VAL A 93 0.54 8.62 -0.76
C VAL A 93 0.75 7.15 -0.46
N MET A 94 1.95 6.64 -0.77
CA MET A 94 2.27 5.23 -0.64
C MET A 94 3.40 5.00 0.36
N TRP A 95 3.19 4.07 1.28
CA TRP A 95 4.24 3.47 2.09
C TRP A 95 4.21 1.96 1.89
N LEU A 96 5.32 1.38 1.47
CA LEU A 96 5.44 -0.04 1.24
C LEU A 96 6.63 -0.56 2.07
N GLY A 97 6.36 -1.57 2.88
CA GLY A 97 7.31 -2.28 3.74
C GLY A 97 7.79 -3.58 3.10
N CYS A 98 7.77 -4.66 3.87
CA CYS A 98 8.19 -6.02 3.45
C CYS A 98 9.67 -6.09 3.04
N ARG A 99 10.54 -5.40 3.80
CA ARG A 99 11.97 -5.27 3.48
C ARG A 99 12.63 -6.66 3.36
N GLY A 100 13.34 -6.88 2.24
CA GLY A 100 14.02 -8.16 1.94
C GLY A 100 13.19 -9.18 1.17
N ASN A 101 11.96 -8.85 0.75
CA ASN A 101 11.20 -9.63 -0.22
C ASN A 101 11.49 -9.16 -1.65
N THR A 102 11.96 -10.07 -2.51
CA THR A 102 12.34 -9.77 -3.91
C THR A 102 11.17 -9.36 -4.80
N ARG A 103 9.94 -9.78 -4.50
CA ARG A 103 8.72 -9.31 -5.17
C ARG A 103 8.37 -7.89 -4.74
N ALA A 104 8.63 -7.52 -3.49
CA ALA A 104 8.47 -6.13 -3.08
C ALA A 104 9.42 -5.24 -3.87
N ASP A 105 10.70 -5.63 -3.99
CA ASP A 105 11.69 -4.93 -4.81
C ASP A 105 11.25 -4.78 -6.28
N ALA A 106 10.63 -5.80 -6.87
CA ALA A 106 10.09 -5.73 -8.24
C ALA A 106 8.91 -4.75 -8.35
N VAL A 107 7.95 -4.81 -7.43
CA VAL A 107 6.80 -3.90 -7.39
C VAL A 107 7.25 -2.44 -7.19
N PHE A 108 8.28 -2.21 -6.36
CA PHE A 108 8.90 -0.89 -6.22
C PHE A 108 9.49 -0.39 -7.53
N GLY A 109 10.20 -1.25 -8.26
CA GLY A 109 10.77 -0.92 -9.57
C GLY A 109 9.70 -0.52 -10.59
N ASP A 110 8.65 -1.34 -10.72
CA ASP A 110 7.56 -1.10 -11.66
C ASP A 110 6.79 0.19 -11.33
N LEU A 111 6.53 0.44 -10.04
CA LEU A 111 5.87 1.66 -9.59
C LEU A 111 6.74 2.89 -9.85
N GLY A 112 8.05 2.81 -9.56
CA GLY A 112 9.01 3.87 -9.86
C GLY A 112 9.00 4.24 -11.34
N ALA A 113 9.09 3.24 -12.22
CA ALA A 113 9.05 3.43 -13.67
C ALA A 113 7.74 4.08 -14.14
N ARG A 114 6.58 3.67 -13.58
CA ARG A 114 5.27 4.28 -13.89
C ARG A 114 5.18 5.74 -13.45
N ILE A 115 5.67 6.07 -12.25
CA ILE A 115 5.70 7.45 -11.74
C ILE A 115 6.62 8.33 -12.62
N GLU A 116 7.80 7.83 -12.98
CA GLU A 116 8.75 8.55 -13.83
C GLU A 116 8.23 8.76 -15.25
N SER A 117 7.62 7.74 -15.86
CA SER A 117 6.99 7.82 -17.18
C SER A 117 5.92 8.93 -17.26
N ARG A 118 5.15 9.12 -16.17
CA ARG A 118 4.19 10.23 -16.05
C ARG A 118 4.85 11.59 -15.91
N ARG A 119 5.90 11.71 -15.09
CA ARG A 119 6.67 12.96 -14.98
C ARG A 119 7.30 13.36 -16.33
N ALA A 120 7.62 12.38 -17.16
CA ALA A 120 8.16 12.58 -18.51
C ALA A 120 7.11 12.99 -19.56
N HIS A 121 5.80 12.95 -19.25
CA HIS A 121 4.73 13.57 -20.05
C HIS A 121 4.20 14.85 -19.37
N PRO A 122 4.97 15.95 -19.28
CA PRO A 122 4.42 17.23 -18.86
C PRO A 122 3.62 17.82 -20.02
N GLY A 123 2.29 17.75 -19.97
CA GLY A 123 1.38 18.47 -20.85
C GLY A 123 1.52 18.14 -22.34
N ALA A 124 0.80 17.11 -22.80
CA ALA A 124 0.33 17.15 -24.17
C ALA A 124 -0.86 18.12 -24.21
N ALA A 125 -0.66 19.20 -24.96
CA ALA A 125 -1.49 20.39 -25.12
C ALA A 125 -2.99 20.14 -25.38
#